data_AF-A0A7S3R994-F1
#
_entry.id   AF-A0A7S3R994-F1
#
_cell.length_a   1.000
_cell.length_b   1.000
_cell.length_c   1.000
_cell.angle_alpha   90.00
_cell.angle_beta   90.00
_cell.angle_gamma   90.00
#
_symmetry.space_group_name_H-M   'P 1'
#
loop_
_entity.id
_entity.type
_entity.pdbx_description
1 polymer ?
#
loop_
_entity_poly.entity_id
_entity_poly.type
_entity_poly.pdbx_seq_one_letter_code
_entity_poly.pdbx_strand_id
1 'polypeptide(L)'
;QQQQQQQRQQQQRQQQQKHTKQDTRRGRETALLRTPNISTQKKFQDEASDIDYAAIEARPHNMLIQTLFRSKMAQAVGRDVQSKGYQAIIDLTRQLNQFSPHETQARTLQILKSLFPFWLLPAFKVLFSKPMPEFACKMNAWATALTCEWLMGPCKVNDVEVDGGKLGVSQGVQVQRCRYLEEAGCTSICVNSCKVPTQAFFAQEMGLPLTMTPNYEDYSCQFSFGKTPPPQAEDPAFAAPCFSQCPSKREGKGSAFAQLQAMAADTSSGALSAGVNGVAASSDRCHKVRPSI
;
A
#
# COMPACT_ATOMS: atom_id res chain seq x y z
N GLN A 1 -42.89 14.07 37.81
CA GLN A 1 -41.71 13.50 38.51
C GLN A 1 -41.34 12.09 38.04
N GLN A 2 -42.30 11.15 37.91
CA GLN A 2 -42.02 9.78 37.41
C GLN A 2 -41.43 9.73 35.99
N GLN A 3 -41.91 10.56 35.05
CA GLN A 3 -41.35 10.61 33.68
C GLN A 3 -39.87 11.06 33.64
N GLN A 4 -39.48 12.01 34.50
CA GLN A 4 -38.07 12.44 34.60
C GLN A 4 -37.17 11.34 35.19
N GLN A 5 -37.67 10.52 36.11
CA GLN A 5 -36.91 9.37 36.62
C GLN A 5 -36.74 8.29 35.55
N GLN A 6 -37.77 8.02 34.74
CA GLN A 6 -37.67 7.06 33.64
C GLN A 6 -36.67 7.51 32.56
N GLN A 7 -36.65 8.80 32.20
CA GLN A 7 -35.68 9.35 31.25
C GLN A 7 -34.24 9.23 31.77
N ARG A 8 -34.00 9.52 33.05
CA ARG A 8 -32.66 9.35 33.66
C ARG A 8 -32.20 7.89 33.66
N GLN A 9 -33.08 6.95 33.95
CA GLN A 9 -32.75 5.52 33.89
C GLN A 9 -32.48 5.02 32.46
N GLN A 10 -33.18 5.56 31.45
CA GLN A 10 -32.90 5.22 30.05
C GLN A 10 -31.54 5.78 29.60
N GLN A 11 -31.22 7.03 29.98
CA GLN A 11 -29.92 7.63 29.65
C GLN A 11 -28.75 6.87 30.30
N GLN A 12 -28.90 6.44 31.56
CA GLN A 12 -27.89 5.62 32.24
C GLN A 12 -27.68 4.26 31.57
N ARG A 13 -28.76 3.58 31.15
CA ARG A 13 -28.68 2.32 30.39
C ARG A 13 -28.00 2.50 29.04
N GLN A 14 -28.28 3.59 28.33
CA GLN A 14 -27.62 3.90 27.06
C GLN A 14 -26.12 4.22 27.25
N GLN A 15 -25.75 4.91 28.32
CA GLN A 15 -24.34 5.19 28.64
C GLN A 15 -23.57 3.91 29.02
N GLN A 16 -24.16 3.01 29.81
CA GLN A 16 -23.55 1.72 30.12
C GLN A 16 -23.36 0.87 28.86
N GLN A 17 -24.36 0.79 27.98
CA GLN A 17 -24.22 0.06 26.71
C GLN A 17 -23.15 0.65 25.79
N LYS A 18 -22.96 1.98 25.79
CA LYS A 18 -21.87 2.62 25.04
C LYS A 18 -20.50 2.27 25.62
N HIS A 19 -20.35 2.30 26.95
CA HIS A 19 -19.11 1.88 27.60
C HIS A 19 -18.76 0.41 27.33
N THR A 20 -19.71 -0.51 27.44
CA THR A 20 -19.47 -1.94 27.17
C THR A 20 -19.10 -2.21 25.71
N LYS A 21 -19.70 -1.48 24.75
CA LYS A 21 -19.33 -1.58 23.33
C LYS A 21 -17.93 -1.02 23.06
N GLN A 22 -17.54 0.05 23.74
CA GLN A 22 -16.23 0.67 23.61
C GLN A 22 -15.12 -0.21 24.21
N ASP A 23 -15.36 -0.85 25.36
CA ASP A 23 -14.43 -1.83 25.95
C ASP A 23 -14.29 -3.09 25.08
N THR A 24 -15.39 -3.59 24.53
CA THR A 24 -15.33 -4.74 23.60
C THR A 24 -14.55 -4.39 22.33
N ARG A 25 -14.69 -3.16 21.80
CA ARG A 25 -13.95 -2.70 20.62
C ARG A 25 -12.45 -2.53 20.92
N ARG A 26 -12.12 -1.92 22.06
CA ARG A 26 -10.74 -1.75 22.54
C ARG A 26 -10.07 -3.11 22.80
N GLY A 27 -10.78 -4.07 23.37
CA GLY A 27 -10.32 -5.45 23.57
C GLY A 27 -10.02 -6.19 22.25
N ARG A 28 -10.83 -5.97 21.21
CA ARG A 28 -10.62 -6.51 19.86
C ARG A 28 -9.46 -5.85 19.12
N GLU A 29 -9.26 -4.55 19.32
CA GLU A 29 -8.11 -3.79 18.79
C GLU A 29 -6.79 -4.28 19.40
N THR A 30 -6.75 -4.52 20.72
CA THR A 30 -5.59 -5.15 21.39
C THR A 30 -5.33 -6.59 20.94
N ALA A 31 -6.35 -7.32 20.45
CA ALA A 31 -6.18 -8.67 19.91
C ALA A 31 -5.65 -8.67 18.47
N LEU A 32 -5.96 -7.65 17.67
CA LEU A 32 -5.43 -7.47 16.30
C LEU A 32 -4.01 -6.87 16.27
N LEU A 33 -3.61 -6.14 17.31
CA LEU A 33 -2.28 -5.56 17.47
C LEU A 33 -1.25 -6.50 18.14
N ARG A 34 -1.55 -7.80 18.22
CA ARG A 34 -0.60 -8.78 18.75
C ARG A 34 0.53 -8.96 17.73
N THR A 35 1.61 -8.22 17.94
CA THR A 35 2.86 -8.39 17.19
C THR A 35 3.24 -9.87 17.17
N PRO A 36 3.66 -10.42 16.01
CA PRO A 36 4.06 -11.81 15.94
C PRO A 36 5.20 -12.05 16.92
N ASN A 37 5.12 -13.18 17.66
CA ASN A 37 6.16 -13.62 18.58
C ASN A 37 7.52 -13.66 17.87
N ILE A 38 8.59 -13.27 18.56
CA ILE A 38 10.00 -13.35 18.11
C ILE A 38 10.32 -14.71 17.48
N SER A 39 9.75 -15.81 17.98
CA SER A 39 9.93 -17.14 17.36
C SER A 39 9.35 -17.24 15.95
N THR A 40 8.21 -16.59 15.72
CA THR A 40 7.52 -16.56 14.43
C THR A 40 8.25 -15.62 13.47
N GLN A 41 8.70 -14.45 13.95
CA GLN A 41 9.54 -13.53 13.17
C GLN A 41 10.87 -14.17 12.75
N LYS A 42 11.53 -14.89 13.66
CA LYS A 42 12.77 -15.63 13.37
C LYS A 42 12.55 -16.73 12.34
N LYS A 43 11.48 -17.52 12.49
CA LYS A 43 11.11 -18.56 11.52
C LYS A 43 10.82 -17.99 10.13
N PHE A 44 10.19 -16.81 10.05
CA PHE A 44 9.93 -16.13 8.77
C PHE A 44 11.18 -15.48 8.16
N GLN A 45 12.11 -14.97 8.98
CA GLN A 45 13.41 -14.47 8.51
C GLN A 45 14.27 -15.59 7.94
N ASP A 46 14.29 -16.75 8.62
CA ASP A 46 15.01 -17.92 8.17
C ASP A 46 14.40 -18.46 6.84
N GLU A 47 13.06 -18.55 6.71
CA GLU A 47 12.37 -18.92 5.46
C GLU A 47 12.60 -17.92 4.32
N ALA A 48 12.70 -16.62 4.59
CA ALA A 48 12.92 -15.59 3.55
C ALA A 48 14.35 -15.57 3.01
N SER A 49 15.33 -15.99 3.81
CA SER A 49 16.75 -16.05 3.44
C SER A 49 17.12 -17.24 2.55
N ASP A 50 16.26 -18.26 2.49
CA ASP A 50 16.46 -19.51 1.73
C ASP A 50 15.69 -19.55 0.40
N ILE A 51 15.07 -18.43 -0.01
CA ILE A 51 14.25 -18.39 -1.22
C ILE A 51 15.13 -18.19 -2.43
N ASP A 52 15.26 -19.24 -3.24
CA ASP A 52 15.89 -19.17 -4.55
C ASP A 52 14.96 -18.45 -5.56
N TYR A 53 14.99 -17.12 -5.52
CA TYR A 53 14.29 -16.28 -6.48
C TYR A 53 14.76 -16.53 -7.92
N ALA A 54 16.01 -16.96 -8.15
CA ALA A 54 16.48 -17.25 -9.49
C ALA A 54 15.75 -18.47 -10.07
N ALA A 55 15.51 -19.51 -9.27
CA ALA A 55 14.70 -20.66 -9.68
C ALA A 55 13.23 -20.28 -9.94
N ILE A 56 12.65 -19.39 -9.14
CA ILE A 56 11.28 -18.87 -9.37
C ILE A 56 11.23 -18.06 -10.67
N GLU A 57 12.20 -17.18 -10.90
CA GLU A 57 12.28 -16.35 -12.10
C GLU A 57 12.51 -17.18 -13.37
N ALA A 58 13.25 -18.28 -13.28
CA ALA A 58 13.55 -19.18 -14.39
C ALA A 58 12.33 -20.00 -14.87
N ARG A 59 11.21 -20.00 -14.13
CA ARG A 59 9.98 -20.66 -14.59
C ARG A 59 9.48 -19.96 -15.87
N PRO A 60 9.12 -20.70 -16.94
CA PRO A 60 8.78 -20.10 -18.24
C PRO A 60 7.66 -19.05 -18.19
N HIS A 61 6.63 -19.29 -17.37
CA HIS A 61 5.52 -18.34 -17.21
C HIS A 61 5.98 -17.04 -16.52
N ASN A 62 6.86 -17.14 -15.51
CA ASN A 62 7.41 -15.97 -14.83
C ASN A 62 8.33 -15.18 -15.75
N MET A 63 9.16 -15.83 -16.57
CA MET A 63 9.98 -15.15 -17.58
C MET A 63 9.12 -14.35 -18.58
N LEU A 64 8.03 -14.95 -19.05
CA LEU A 64 7.11 -14.30 -19.99
C LEU A 64 6.44 -13.07 -19.36
N ILE A 65 5.88 -13.23 -18.15
CA ILE A 65 5.20 -12.15 -17.42
C ILE A 65 6.20 -11.04 -17.09
N GLN A 66 7.40 -11.38 -16.62
CA GLN A 66 8.47 -10.41 -16.34
C GLN A 66 8.88 -9.61 -17.58
N THR A 67 9.06 -10.29 -18.71
CA THR A 67 9.44 -9.64 -19.96
C THR A 67 8.37 -8.68 -20.44
N LEU A 68 7.10 -9.10 -20.40
CA LEU A 68 5.96 -8.25 -20.74
C LEU A 68 5.88 -7.05 -19.79
N PHE A 69 5.95 -7.28 -18.48
CA PHE A 69 5.87 -6.24 -17.47
C PHE A 69 7.00 -5.21 -17.63
N ARG A 70 8.25 -5.66 -17.77
CA ARG A 70 9.41 -4.80 -18.06
C ARG A 70 9.18 -3.96 -19.30
N SER A 71 8.73 -4.57 -20.39
CA SER A 71 8.47 -3.85 -21.65
C SER A 71 7.44 -2.74 -21.46
N LYS A 72 6.36 -2.99 -20.71
CA LYS A 72 5.32 -2.00 -20.44
C LYS A 72 5.81 -0.89 -19.51
N MET A 73 6.64 -1.23 -18.52
CA MET A 73 7.30 -0.24 -17.67
C MET A 73 8.22 0.68 -18.48
N ALA A 74 9.07 0.13 -19.35
CA ALA A 74 9.95 0.93 -20.20
C ALA A 74 9.17 1.88 -21.13
N GLN A 75 8.07 1.40 -21.73
CA GLN A 75 7.15 2.24 -22.51
C GLN A 75 6.54 3.36 -21.67
N ALA A 76 6.08 3.04 -20.46
CA ALA A 76 5.47 4.01 -19.56
C ALA A 76 6.47 5.01 -18.98
N VAL A 77 7.76 4.67 -18.85
CA VAL A 77 8.81 5.61 -18.44
C VAL A 77 9.33 6.42 -19.64
N GLY A 78 9.30 5.84 -20.85
CA GLY A 78 9.80 6.43 -22.09
C GLY A 78 11.27 6.12 -22.40
N ARG A 79 11.92 5.30 -21.56
CA ARG A 79 13.29 4.80 -21.76
C ARG A 79 13.43 3.43 -21.09
N ASP A 80 14.42 2.66 -21.54
CA ASP A 80 14.75 1.36 -20.96
C ASP A 80 16.06 1.44 -20.14
N VAL A 81 16.32 0.40 -19.35
CA VAL A 81 17.50 0.26 -18.49
C VAL A 81 18.39 -0.88 -18.98
N GLN A 82 19.70 -0.77 -18.67
CA GLN A 82 20.71 -1.78 -19.01
C GLN A 82 20.67 -3.01 -18.09
N SER A 83 20.11 -2.86 -16.87
CA SER A 83 19.92 -3.97 -15.94
C SER A 83 18.96 -5.02 -16.51
N LYS A 84 19.09 -6.24 -16.02
CA LYS A 84 18.33 -7.42 -16.47
C LYS A 84 17.51 -8.01 -15.33
N GLY A 85 16.55 -8.87 -15.69
CA GLY A 85 15.70 -9.59 -14.73
C GLY A 85 14.97 -8.65 -13.79
N TYR A 86 14.85 -9.05 -12.52
CA TYR A 86 14.17 -8.29 -11.49
C TYR A 86 14.79 -6.91 -11.23
N GLN A 87 16.12 -6.78 -11.30
CA GLN A 87 16.79 -5.49 -11.08
C GLN A 87 16.34 -4.42 -12.10
N ALA A 88 16.04 -4.84 -13.33
CA ALA A 88 15.48 -3.94 -14.35
C ALA A 88 14.13 -3.36 -13.95
N ILE A 89 13.28 -4.18 -13.32
CA ILE A 89 11.98 -3.76 -12.79
C ILE A 89 12.18 -2.70 -11.72
N ILE A 90 13.07 -2.96 -10.76
CA ILE A 90 13.34 -2.01 -9.67
C ILE A 90 13.92 -0.69 -10.19
N ASP A 91 14.83 -0.72 -11.16
CA ASP A 91 15.41 0.48 -11.73
C ASP A 91 14.38 1.30 -12.54
N LEU A 92 13.53 0.65 -13.33
CA LEU A 92 12.42 1.30 -14.01
C LEU A 92 11.41 1.88 -13.03
N THR A 93 11.11 1.19 -11.93
CA THR A 93 10.25 1.72 -10.86
C THR A 93 10.84 2.97 -10.22
N ARG A 94 12.15 2.97 -9.93
CA ARG A 94 12.83 4.15 -9.38
C ARG A 94 12.72 5.34 -10.33
N GLN A 95 12.86 5.12 -11.64
CA GLN A 95 12.64 6.15 -12.65
C GLN A 95 11.18 6.60 -12.71
N LEU A 96 10.23 5.68 -12.61
CA LEU A 96 8.80 6.00 -12.60
C LEU A 96 8.40 6.86 -11.39
N ASN A 97 9.10 6.70 -10.27
CA ASN A 97 8.91 7.51 -9.06
C ASN A 97 9.63 8.88 -9.12
N GLN A 98 10.31 9.21 -10.23
CA GLN A 98 10.82 10.57 -10.48
C GLN A 98 9.72 11.52 -10.97
N PHE A 99 8.62 10.99 -11.51
CA PHE A 99 7.43 11.76 -11.87
C PHE A 99 6.66 12.21 -10.61
N SER A 100 5.67 13.10 -10.79
CA SER A 100 4.77 13.45 -9.68
C SER A 100 3.97 12.22 -9.22
N PRO A 101 3.58 12.10 -7.94
CA PRO A 101 2.85 10.94 -7.41
C PRO A 101 1.60 10.62 -8.21
N HIS A 102 0.83 11.64 -8.58
CA HIS A 102 -0.37 11.46 -9.40
C HIS A 102 -0.01 10.87 -10.78
N GLU A 103 1.05 11.36 -11.40
CA GLU A 103 1.51 10.85 -12.70
C GLU A 103 2.11 9.45 -12.59
N THR A 104 2.93 9.16 -11.57
CA THR A 104 3.42 7.83 -11.25
C THR A 104 2.25 6.85 -11.07
N GLN A 105 1.21 7.27 -10.34
CA GLN A 105 0.03 6.44 -10.12
C GLN A 105 -0.73 6.18 -11.42
N ALA A 106 -0.98 7.22 -12.21
CA ALA A 106 -1.67 7.11 -13.49
C ALA A 106 -0.91 6.24 -14.49
N ARG A 107 0.41 6.44 -14.63
CA ARG A 107 1.28 5.62 -15.48
C ARG A 107 1.29 4.17 -15.02
N THR A 108 1.40 3.92 -13.71
CA THR A 108 1.35 2.56 -13.15
C THR A 108 0.01 1.88 -13.44
N LEU A 109 -1.12 2.60 -13.29
CA LEU A 109 -2.43 2.07 -13.64
C LEU A 109 -2.51 1.70 -15.12
N GLN A 110 -1.95 2.52 -16.02
CA GLN A 110 -1.88 2.19 -17.45
C GLN A 110 -1.00 0.97 -17.72
N ILE A 111 0.14 0.82 -17.01
CA ILE A 111 0.98 -0.38 -17.10
C ILE A 111 0.14 -1.60 -16.76
N LEU A 112 -0.56 -1.60 -15.62
CA LEU A 112 -1.40 -2.72 -15.18
C LEU A 112 -2.47 -3.07 -16.22
N LYS A 113 -3.16 -2.06 -16.78
CA LYS A 113 -4.15 -2.26 -17.85
C LYS A 113 -3.54 -2.90 -19.09
N SER A 114 -2.34 -2.46 -19.47
CA SER A 114 -1.66 -2.90 -20.69
C SER A 114 -1.12 -4.34 -20.63
N LEU A 115 -1.13 -4.97 -19.44
CA LEU A 115 -0.79 -6.39 -19.29
C LEU A 115 -1.91 -7.31 -19.77
N PHE A 116 -3.14 -6.80 -19.89
CA PHE A 116 -4.30 -7.57 -20.28
C PHE A 116 -4.80 -7.14 -21.67
N PRO A 117 -5.36 -8.06 -22.47
CA PRO A 117 -6.09 -7.71 -23.68
C PRO A 117 -7.27 -6.76 -23.37
N PHE A 118 -7.58 -5.85 -24.29
CA PHE A 118 -8.58 -4.78 -24.08
C PHE A 118 -9.99 -5.28 -23.70
N TRP A 119 -10.34 -6.50 -24.09
CA TRP A 119 -11.66 -7.11 -23.84
C TRP A 119 -11.72 -7.87 -22.50
N LEU A 120 -10.59 -8.28 -21.95
CA LEU A 120 -10.54 -9.23 -20.83
C LEU A 120 -11.03 -8.59 -19.51
N LEU A 121 -10.57 -7.37 -19.19
CA LEU A 121 -10.95 -6.69 -17.95
C LEU A 121 -12.46 -6.35 -17.91
N PRO A 122 -13.06 -5.76 -18.98
CA PRO A 122 -14.51 -5.55 -19.04
C PRO A 122 -15.30 -6.85 -18.96
N ALA A 123 -14.86 -7.91 -19.65
CA ALA A 123 -15.52 -9.21 -19.60
C ALA A 123 -15.48 -9.80 -18.18
N PHE A 124 -14.33 -9.75 -17.51
CA PHE A 124 -14.18 -10.22 -16.13
C PHE A 124 -15.16 -9.52 -15.18
N LYS A 125 -15.27 -8.19 -15.29
CA LYS A 125 -16.17 -7.38 -14.48
C LYS A 125 -17.64 -7.77 -14.65
N VAL A 126 -18.07 -8.05 -15.88
CA VAL A 126 -19.46 -8.41 -16.19
C VAL A 126 -19.78 -9.87 -15.84
N LEU A 127 -18.85 -10.78 -16.11
CA LEU A 127 -19.07 -12.23 -15.94
C LEU A 127 -18.81 -12.74 -14.52
N PHE A 128 -17.92 -12.09 -13.76
CA PHE A 128 -17.51 -12.58 -12.44
C PHE A 128 -17.74 -11.55 -11.33
N SER A 129 -17.17 -10.35 -11.43
CA SER A 129 -17.18 -9.40 -10.30
C SER A 129 -18.57 -8.93 -9.90
N LYS A 130 -19.43 -8.61 -10.88
CA LYS A 130 -20.81 -8.18 -10.64
C LYS A 130 -21.73 -9.32 -10.17
N PRO A 131 -21.81 -10.48 -10.85
CA PRO A 131 -22.73 -11.54 -10.45
C PRO A 131 -22.25 -12.36 -9.25
N MET A 132 -20.93 -12.49 -9.05
CA MET A 132 -20.34 -13.37 -8.04
C MET A 132 -19.14 -12.69 -7.35
N PRO A 133 -19.36 -11.59 -6.60
CA PRO A 133 -18.28 -10.77 -6.03
C PRO A 133 -17.37 -11.53 -5.06
N GLU A 134 -17.94 -12.41 -4.22
CA GLU A 134 -17.15 -13.21 -3.27
C GLU A 134 -16.23 -14.21 -3.99
N PHE A 135 -16.77 -14.91 -5.00
CA PHE A 135 -15.99 -15.83 -5.84
C PHE A 135 -14.89 -15.08 -6.59
N ALA A 136 -15.20 -13.92 -7.17
CA ALA A 136 -14.21 -13.08 -7.83
C ALA A 136 -13.09 -12.65 -6.87
N CYS A 137 -13.40 -12.30 -5.62
CA CYS A 137 -12.39 -11.97 -4.62
C CYS A 137 -11.48 -13.17 -4.29
N LYS A 138 -12.07 -14.35 -4.04
CA LYS A 138 -11.30 -15.60 -3.76
C LYS A 138 -10.39 -15.98 -4.93
N MET A 139 -10.92 -15.90 -6.15
CA MET A 139 -10.17 -16.19 -7.37
C MET A 139 -9.00 -15.23 -7.54
N ASN A 140 -9.22 -13.93 -7.33
CA ASN A 140 -8.14 -12.94 -7.43
C ASN A 140 -7.09 -13.12 -6.32
N ALA A 141 -7.49 -13.46 -5.10
CA ALA A 141 -6.54 -13.76 -4.02
C ALA A 141 -5.61 -14.93 -4.41
N TRP A 142 -6.18 -16.04 -4.90
CA TRP A 142 -5.41 -17.17 -5.40
C TRP A 142 -4.54 -16.80 -6.59
N ALA A 143 -5.08 -16.10 -7.60
CA ALA A 143 -4.34 -15.70 -8.78
C ALA A 143 -3.17 -14.77 -8.43
N THR A 144 -3.36 -13.79 -7.55
CA THR A 144 -2.31 -12.91 -7.07
C THR A 144 -1.23 -13.68 -6.32
N ALA A 145 -1.61 -14.60 -5.42
CA ALA A 145 -0.64 -15.41 -4.69
C ALA A 145 0.23 -16.28 -5.61
N LEU A 146 -0.35 -16.83 -6.68
CA LEU A 146 0.36 -17.69 -7.63
C LEU A 146 1.19 -16.93 -8.66
N THR A 147 0.67 -15.82 -9.20
CA THR A 147 1.28 -15.12 -10.35
C THR A 147 2.19 -13.96 -9.96
N CYS A 148 2.08 -13.46 -8.72
CA CYS A 148 2.88 -12.34 -8.23
C CYS A 148 3.96 -12.74 -7.22
N GLU A 149 4.17 -14.04 -7.00
CA GLU A 149 5.23 -14.57 -6.11
C GLU A 149 6.62 -14.11 -6.55
N TRP A 150 6.94 -14.16 -7.85
CA TRP A 150 8.22 -13.68 -8.38
C TRP A 150 8.43 -12.18 -8.11
N LEU A 151 7.33 -11.41 -8.05
CA LEU A 151 7.35 -9.96 -7.90
C LEU A 151 7.48 -9.54 -6.43
N MET A 152 6.66 -10.15 -5.57
CA MET A 152 6.47 -9.74 -4.19
C MET A 152 7.14 -10.67 -3.17
N GLY A 153 7.50 -11.90 -3.54
CA GLY A 153 7.96 -12.93 -2.61
C GLY A 153 6.84 -13.86 -2.13
N PRO A 154 7.08 -14.67 -1.09
CA PRO A 154 6.14 -15.67 -0.59
C PRO A 154 4.79 -15.08 -0.23
N CYS A 155 3.77 -15.59 -0.88
CA CYS A 155 2.39 -15.20 -0.69
C CYS A 155 1.61 -16.37 -0.09
N LYS A 156 0.82 -16.10 0.97
CA LYS A 156 -0.11 -17.08 1.54
C LYS A 156 -1.52 -16.51 1.46
N VAL A 157 -2.45 -17.30 0.90
CA VAL A 157 -3.87 -16.96 0.93
C VAL A 157 -4.37 -17.11 2.36
N ASN A 158 -5.12 -16.13 2.85
CA ASN A 158 -5.66 -16.12 4.21
C ASN A 158 -7.07 -15.53 4.27
N ASP A 159 -7.67 -15.63 5.45
CA ASP A 159 -8.96 -15.01 5.75
C ASP A 159 -8.74 -13.58 6.23
N VAL A 160 -9.60 -12.66 5.78
CA VAL A 160 -9.49 -11.23 6.07
C VAL A 160 -10.84 -10.62 6.37
N GLU A 161 -10.85 -9.48 7.06
CA GLU A 161 -12.07 -8.69 7.21
C GLU A 161 -12.37 -7.94 5.92
N VAL A 162 -13.57 -8.15 5.37
CA VAL A 162 -14.10 -7.47 4.18
C VAL A 162 -15.16 -6.44 4.58
N ASP A 163 -15.67 -5.70 3.59
CA ASP A 163 -16.65 -4.64 3.84
C ASP A 163 -17.86 -5.11 4.66
N GLY A 164 -18.31 -4.25 5.58
CA GLY A 164 -19.37 -4.58 6.55
C GLY A 164 -18.89 -5.42 7.74
N GLY A 165 -17.59 -5.58 7.93
CA GLY A 165 -17.01 -6.29 9.08
C GLY A 165 -17.18 -7.81 9.02
N LYS A 166 -17.44 -8.35 7.83
CA LYS A 166 -17.60 -9.79 7.61
C LYS A 166 -16.24 -10.46 7.46
N LEU A 167 -16.16 -11.74 7.81
CA LEU A 167 -15.00 -12.56 7.53
C LEU A 167 -15.06 -13.04 6.07
N GLY A 168 -14.12 -12.60 5.25
CA GLY A 168 -13.93 -13.08 3.89
C GLY A 168 -12.96 -14.26 3.87
N VAL A 169 -13.51 -15.47 3.73
CA VAL A 169 -12.74 -16.72 3.73
C VAL A 169 -11.91 -16.81 2.46
N SER A 170 -10.59 -16.98 2.58
CA SER A 170 -9.66 -17.04 1.44
C SER A 170 -9.74 -15.85 0.47
N GLN A 171 -10.09 -14.67 0.99
CA GLN A 171 -10.15 -13.41 0.25
C GLN A 171 -8.95 -12.50 0.52
N GLY A 172 -7.97 -12.98 1.28
CA GLY A 172 -6.75 -12.26 1.58
C GLY A 172 -5.52 -12.88 0.95
N VAL A 173 -4.50 -12.06 0.71
CA VAL A 173 -3.14 -12.53 0.42
C VAL A 173 -2.18 -11.83 1.35
N GLN A 174 -1.53 -12.60 2.21
CA GLN A 174 -0.42 -12.13 3.04
C GLN A 174 0.89 -12.36 2.29
N VAL A 175 1.51 -11.27 1.85
CA VAL A 175 2.92 -11.26 1.44
C VAL A 175 3.75 -11.25 2.71
N GLN A 176 4.55 -12.29 2.94
CA GLN A 176 5.30 -12.42 4.20
C GLN A 176 6.43 -11.39 4.30
N ARG A 177 7.13 -11.17 3.19
CA ARG A 177 8.18 -10.16 3.05
C ARG A 177 8.22 -9.68 1.61
N CYS A 178 7.83 -8.43 1.40
CA CYS A 178 7.65 -7.84 0.09
C CYS A 178 9.00 -7.49 -0.55
N ARG A 179 9.50 -8.37 -1.43
CA ARG A 179 10.73 -8.17 -2.19
C ARG A 179 10.76 -6.82 -2.90
N TYR A 180 9.65 -6.43 -3.51
CA TYR A 180 9.52 -5.16 -4.24
C TYR A 180 9.71 -3.94 -3.34
N LEU A 181 9.13 -3.96 -2.14
CA LEU A 181 9.30 -2.89 -1.14
C LEU A 181 10.73 -2.84 -0.61
N GLU A 182 11.27 -4.01 -0.28
CA GLU A 182 12.60 -4.18 0.30
C GLU A 182 13.70 -3.70 -0.66
N GLU A 183 13.68 -4.14 -1.92
CA GLU A 183 14.68 -3.75 -2.91
C GLU A 183 14.52 -2.31 -3.42
N ALA A 184 13.28 -1.83 -3.55
CA ALA A 184 13.04 -0.42 -3.88
C ALA A 184 13.50 0.50 -2.75
N GLY A 185 13.37 0.05 -1.49
CA GLY A 185 13.82 0.75 -0.31
C GLY A 185 13.19 2.12 -0.11
N CYS A 186 11.98 2.36 -0.64
CA CYS A 186 11.31 3.66 -0.52
C CYS A 186 9.79 3.57 -0.35
N THR A 187 9.27 4.19 0.71
CA THR A 187 7.83 4.29 1.02
C THR A 187 7.03 4.95 -0.11
N SER A 188 7.61 5.96 -0.77
CA SER A 188 6.95 6.62 -1.92
C SER A 188 6.67 5.64 -3.06
N ILE A 189 7.61 4.75 -3.36
CA ILE A 189 7.44 3.73 -4.40
C ILE A 189 6.32 2.76 -4.01
N CYS A 190 6.31 2.30 -2.76
CA CYS A 190 5.25 1.42 -2.24
C CYS A 190 3.86 2.02 -2.46
N VAL A 191 3.68 3.27 -2.04
CA VAL A 191 2.38 3.94 -2.07
C VAL A 191 1.99 4.27 -3.51
N ASN A 192 2.87 4.91 -4.28
CA ASN A 192 2.53 5.52 -5.56
C ASN A 192 2.71 4.60 -6.76
N SER A 193 3.55 3.57 -6.67
CA SER A 193 3.82 2.62 -7.77
C SER A 193 3.31 1.21 -7.50
N CYS A 194 2.75 0.94 -6.33
CA CYS A 194 2.15 -0.36 -6.01
C CYS A 194 0.75 -0.22 -5.42
N LYS A 195 0.62 0.31 -4.19
CA LYS A 195 -0.65 0.35 -3.45
C LYS A 195 -1.75 1.12 -4.18
N VAL A 196 -1.60 2.42 -4.37
CA VAL A 196 -2.69 3.26 -4.92
C VAL A 196 -3.10 2.81 -6.32
N PRO A 197 -2.18 2.54 -7.27
CA PRO A 197 -2.56 2.12 -8.61
C PRO A 197 -3.20 0.74 -8.65
N THR A 198 -2.75 -0.20 -7.83
CA THR A 198 -3.32 -1.56 -7.78
C THR A 198 -4.73 -1.52 -7.21
N GLN A 199 -4.96 -0.77 -6.12
CA GLN A 199 -6.30 -0.57 -5.58
C GLN A 199 -7.23 0.09 -6.61
N ALA A 200 -6.75 1.10 -7.34
CA ALA A 200 -7.50 1.75 -8.42
C ALA A 200 -7.81 0.78 -9.57
N PHE A 201 -6.84 -0.06 -9.97
CA PHE A 201 -7.01 -1.08 -10.99
C PHE A 201 -8.12 -2.06 -10.62
N PHE A 202 -8.11 -2.60 -9.41
CA PHE A 202 -9.15 -3.54 -8.98
C PHE A 202 -10.53 -2.88 -8.88
N ALA A 203 -10.62 -1.67 -8.34
CA ALA A 203 -11.89 -0.96 -8.21
C ALA A 203 -12.47 -0.56 -9.58
N GLN A 204 -11.67 0.05 -10.45
CA GLN A 204 -12.14 0.66 -11.69
C GLN A 204 -12.27 -0.38 -12.82
N GLU A 205 -11.24 -1.20 -13.01
CA GLU A 205 -11.13 -2.11 -14.16
C GLU A 205 -11.70 -3.48 -13.84
N MET A 206 -11.28 -4.10 -12.73
CA MET A 206 -11.77 -5.43 -12.34
C MET A 206 -13.17 -5.38 -11.70
N GLY A 207 -13.57 -4.24 -11.13
CA GLY A 207 -14.88 -4.05 -10.52
C GLY A 207 -15.05 -4.70 -9.14
N LEU A 208 -13.97 -4.82 -8.38
CA LEU A 208 -14.00 -5.33 -7.00
C LEU A 208 -13.11 -4.48 -6.09
N PRO A 209 -13.50 -4.22 -4.84
CA PRO A 209 -12.69 -3.44 -3.93
C PRO A 209 -11.49 -4.27 -3.45
N LEU A 210 -10.35 -3.62 -3.29
CA LEU A 210 -9.14 -4.20 -2.72
C LEU A 210 -8.51 -3.16 -1.80
N THR A 211 -8.18 -3.54 -0.57
CA THR A 211 -7.32 -2.74 0.30
C THR A 211 -5.97 -3.43 0.46
N MET A 212 -4.89 -2.69 0.29
CA MET A 212 -3.52 -3.15 0.54
C MET A 212 -2.97 -2.46 1.78
N THR A 213 -2.46 -3.23 2.73
CA THR A 213 -1.93 -2.74 4.00
C THR A 213 -0.46 -3.17 4.13
N PRO A 214 0.49 -2.31 3.72
CA PRO A 214 1.91 -2.59 3.91
C PRO A 214 2.32 -2.39 5.37
N ASN A 215 3.23 -3.24 5.84
CA ASN A 215 3.98 -3.04 7.08
C ASN A 215 5.43 -2.69 6.71
N TYR A 216 5.86 -1.48 7.08
CA TYR A 216 7.19 -0.98 6.75
C TYR A 216 8.27 -1.43 7.74
N GLU A 217 7.91 -2.08 8.85
CA GLU A 217 8.87 -2.59 9.84
C GLU A 217 9.41 -3.97 9.46
N ASP A 218 8.52 -4.88 9.04
CA ASP A 218 8.86 -6.26 8.67
C ASP A 218 8.82 -6.52 7.15
N TYR A 219 8.47 -5.50 6.36
CA TYR A 219 8.28 -5.53 4.91
C TYR A 219 7.09 -6.39 4.44
N SER A 220 6.22 -6.87 5.32
CA SER A 220 5.05 -7.64 4.93
C SER A 220 3.96 -6.74 4.28
N CYS A 221 3.02 -7.34 3.55
CA CYS A 221 1.90 -6.60 2.97
C CYS A 221 0.65 -7.48 2.89
N GLN A 222 -0.47 -7.01 3.44
CA GLN A 222 -1.75 -7.70 3.38
C GLN A 222 -2.62 -7.13 2.26
N PHE A 223 -3.06 -7.98 1.34
CA PHE A 223 -4.09 -7.68 0.35
C PHE A 223 -5.43 -8.18 0.88
N SER A 224 -6.46 -7.34 0.89
CA SER A 224 -7.81 -7.70 1.35
C SER A 224 -8.81 -7.46 0.23
N PHE A 225 -9.14 -8.51 -0.52
CA PHE A 225 -10.11 -8.46 -1.61
C PHE A 225 -11.53 -8.45 -1.05
N GLY A 226 -12.37 -7.54 -1.53
CA GLY A 226 -13.69 -7.28 -0.95
C GLY A 226 -13.68 -6.18 0.14
N LYS A 227 -12.54 -5.52 0.36
CA LYS A 227 -12.41 -4.41 1.32
C LYS A 227 -12.14 -3.08 0.61
N THR A 228 -12.99 -2.09 0.82
CA THR A 228 -12.86 -0.76 0.23
C THR A 228 -11.70 0.01 0.89
N PRO A 229 -10.76 0.57 0.10
CA PRO A 229 -9.68 1.40 0.62
C PRO A 229 -10.20 2.55 1.48
N PRO A 230 -9.55 2.84 2.62
CA PRO A 230 -9.83 4.05 3.38
C PRO A 230 -9.42 5.30 2.57
N PRO A 231 -9.99 6.48 2.88
CA PRO A 231 -9.49 7.75 2.38
C PRO A 231 -8.01 7.93 2.70
N GLN A 232 -7.26 8.59 1.83
CA GLN A 232 -5.82 8.81 1.99
C GLN A 232 -5.45 9.48 3.34
N ALA A 233 -6.30 10.37 3.84
CA ALA A 233 -6.07 11.06 5.12
C ALA A 233 -6.13 10.11 6.34
N GLU A 234 -6.84 9.00 6.23
CA GLU A 234 -7.04 8.01 7.28
C GLU A 234 -6.15 6.77 7.09
N ASP A 235 -5.43 6.69 5.97
CA ASP A 235 -4.63 5.53 5.60
C ASP A 235 -3.20 5.63 6.20
N PRO A 236 -2.84 4.74 7.15
CA PRO A 236 -1.53 4.78 7.81
C PRO A 236 -0.36 4.65 6.83
N ALA A 237 -0.58 4.06 5.65
CA ALA A 237 0.47 3.88 4.65
C ALA A 237 1.06 5.22 4.17
N PHE A 238 0.32 6.32 4.27
CA PHE A 238 0.76 7.66 3.87
C PHE A 238 1.46 8.43 5.01
N ALA A 239 1.21 8.05 6.26
CA ALA A 239 1.81 8.66 7.45
C ALA A 239 3.24 8.17 7.71
N ALA A 240 3.61 7.00 7.18
CA ALA A 240 4.91 6.39 7.44
C ALA A 240 6.10 7.26 6.98
N PRO A 241 7.21 7.29 7.75
CA PRO A 241 8.45 7.94 7.34
C PRO A 241 9.08 7.22 6.15
N CYS A 242 9.96 7.93 5.42
CA CYS A 242 10.78 7.29 4.40
C CYS A 242 11.87 6.44 5.06
N PHE A 243 12.17 5.29 4.45
CA PHE A 243 13.35 4.48 4.78
C PHE A 243 14.65 5.29 4.72
N SER A 244 15.62 4.93 5.57
CA SER A 244 16.94 5.58 5.60
C SER A 244 17.70 5.39 4.28
N GLN A 245 17.46 4.28 3.59
CA GLN A 245 18.01 3.94 2.29
C GLN A 245 17.23 4.49 1.09
N CYS A 246 16.13 5.25 1.28
CA CYS A 246 15.34 5.72 0.15
C CYS A 246 16.19 6.59 -0.81
N PRO A 247 16.31 6.22 -2.11
CA PRO A 247 17.11 6.95 -3.07
C PRO A 247 16.68 8.42 -3.20
N SER A 248 15.36 8.68 -3.16
CA SER A 248 14.80 10.04 -3.22
C SER A 248 15.19 10.93 -2.03
N LYS A 249 15.66 10.35 -0.90
CA LYS A 249 16.22 11.10 0.23
C LYS A 249 17.70 11.43 0.03
N ARG A 250 18.46 10.59 -0.71
CA ARG A 250 19.90 10.73 -0.93
C ARG A 250 20.25 11.79 -1.98
N GLU A 251 19.35 12.05 -2.93
CA GLU A 251 19.54 13.06 -4.00
C GLU A 251 19.38 14.53 -3.54
N GLY A 252 19.54 14.82 -2.24
CA GLY A 252 19.64 16.21 -1.74
C GLY A 252 18.38 17.07 -1.85
N LYS A 253 17.24 16.54 -2.30
CA LYS A 253 15.94 17.21 -2.17
C LYS A 253 15.38 16.91 -0.78
N GLY A 254 15.83 17.71 0.19
CA GLY A 254 15.41 17.66 1.58
C GLY A 254 13.90 17.43 1.70
N SER A 255 13.52 16.40 2.44
CA SER A 255 12.14 16.18 2.83
C SER A 255 11.62 17.44 3.52
N ALA A 256 10.55 18.05 3.00
CA ALA A 256 9.88 19.18 3.62
C ALA A 256 9.50 18.90 5.10
N PHE A 257 9.39 17.63 5.48
CA PHE A 257 9.17 17.20 6.87
C PHE A 257 10.39 17.42 7.78
N ALA A 258 11.61 17.26 7.26
CA ALA A 258 12.83 17.55 8.01
C ALA A 258 13.01 19.05 8.22
N GLN A 259 12.61 19.88 7.24
CA GLN A 259 12.59 21.35 7.38
C GLN A 259 11.47 21.83 8.31
N LEU A 260 10.29 21.21 8.29
CA LEU A 260 9.21 21.51 9.23
C LEU A 260 9.56 21.12 10.68
N GLN A 261 10.27 20.00 10.89
CA GLN A 261 10.78 19.63 12.21
C GLN A 261 11.92 20.55 12.69
N ALA A 262 12.79 21.03 11.79
CA ALA A 262 13.81 22.03 12.12
C ALA A 262 13.19 23.38 12.48
N MET A 263 12.17 23.84 11.73
CA MET A 263 11.44 25.09 12.00
C MET A 263 10.60 25.05 13.29
N ALA A 264 10.10 23.87 13.67
CA ALA A 264 9.42 23.65 14.94
C ALA A 264 10.38 23.59 16.13
N ALA A 265 11.66 23.26 15.91
CA ALA A 265 12.70 23.30 16.93
C ALA A 265 13.22 24.73 17.15
N ASP A 266 13.39 25.51 16.08
CA ASP A 266 13.90 26.90 16.15
C ASP A 266 12.90 27.91 16.75
N THR A 267 11.60 27.60 16.76
CA THR A 267 10.59 28.49 17.37
C THR A 267 10.60 28.49 18.91
N SER A 268 11.52 27.73 19.53
CA SER A 268 11.71 27.73 20.98
C SER A 268 12.84 28.64 21.50
N SER A 269 13.58 29.33 20.62
CA SER A 269 14.69 30.21 21.01
C SER A 269 14.68 31.57 20.28
N GLY A 270 14.08 32.59 20.89
CA GLY A 270 14.63 33.96 20.92
C GLY A 270 14.50 34.90 19.69
N ALA A 271 13.55 35.84 19.81
CA ALA A 271 13.67 37.29 19.62
C ALA A 271 14.44 37.95 18.42
N LEU A 272 13.68 38.83 17.73
CA LEU A 272 14.01 40.18 17.21
C LEU A 272 14.95 40.38 15.98
N SER A 273 14.36 41.10 15.01
CA SER A 273 14.92 42.16 14.13
C SER A 273 15.13 41.88 12.63
N ALA A 274 14.49 42.80 11.88
CA ALA A 274 14.57 43.24 10.48
C ALA A 274 15.75 42.79 9.57
N GLY A 275 15.42 42.59 8.29
CA GLY A 275 16.42 42.65 7.21
C GLY A 275 15.91 42.14 5.86
N VAL A 276 15.83 43.04 4.88
CA VAL A 276 15.38 42.85 3.49
C VAL A 276 16.40 42.04 2.68
N ASN A 277 15.95 41.11 1.81
CA ASN A 277 16.28 41.06 0.36
C ASN A 277 15.84 39.76 -0.31
N GLY A 278 15.25 39.92 -1.50
CA GLY A 278 14.66 38.85 -2.28
C GLY A 278 15.69 37.90 -2.90
N VAL A 279 15.32 36.63 -2.96
CA VAL A 279 15.85 35.63 -3.89
C VAL A 279 14.67 34.77 -4.34
N ALA A 280 14.59 34.56 -5.65
CA ALA A 280 13.52 33.90 -6.38
C ALA A 280 13.02 32.60 -5.72
N ALA A 281 11.71 32.54 -5.47
CA ALA A 281 11.01 31.35 -5.03
C ALA A 281 10.94 30.32 -6.17
N SER A 282 11.93 29.44 -6.25
CA SER A 282 11.83 28.20 -7.02
C SER A 282 11.19 27.12 -6.14
N SER A 283 10.11 26.52 -6.64
CA SER A 283 9.25 25.58 -5.94
C SER A 283 9.94 24.22 -5.71
N ASP A 284 10.63 24.05 -4.58
CA ASP A 284 11.11 22.74 -4.12
C ASP A 284 10.04 22.03 -3.27
N ARG A 285 9.28 21.15 -3.91
CA ARG A 285 8.21 20.36 -3.27
C ARG A 285 8.58 18.88 -3.33
N CYS A 286 8.97 18.30 -2.21
CA CYS A 286 8.92 16.85 -2.02
C CYS A 286 7.45 16.43 -2.22
N HIS A 287 7.18 15.65 -3.27
CA HIS A 287 5.81 15.35 -3.68
C HIS A 287 5.17 14.29 -2.77
N LYS A 288 4.73 14.69 -1.58
CA LYS A 288 3.57 14.07 -0.92
C LYS A 288 2.35 14.92 -1.28
N VAL A 289 1.38 14.33 -1.97
CA VAL A 289 0.13 15.00 -2.35
C VAL A 289 -0.58 15.43 -1.06
N ARG A 290 -0.80 16.74 -0.89
CA ARG A 290 -1.71 17.26 0.15
C ARG A 290 -3.13 16.79 -0.19
N PRO A 291 -3.96 16.42 0.80
CA PRO A 291 -5.37 16.17 0.55
C PRO A 291 -6.01 17.45 0.01
N SER A 292 -6.67 17.35 -1.14
CA SER A 292 -7.59 18.39 -1.60
C SER A 292 -8.76 18.44 -0.61
N ILE A 293 -8.99 19.60 -0.02
CA ILE A 293 -10.26 19.94 0.66
C ILE A 293 -11.33 20.07 -0.42
#